data_AF-A0A661RBZ7-F1
#
_entry.id   AF-A0A661RBZ7-F1
#
_cell.length_a   1.000
_cell.length_b   1.000
_cell.length_c   1.000
_cell.angle_alpha   90.00
_cell.angle_beta   90.00
_cell.angle_gamma   90.00
#
_symmetry.space_group_name_H-M   'P 1'
#
loop_
_entity.id
_entity.type
_entity.pdbx_description
1 polymer ?
#
loop_
_entity_poly.entity_id
_entity_poly.type
_entity_poly.pdbx_seq_one_letter_code
_entity_poly.pdbx_strand_id
1 'polypeptide(L)' 'MTVEPEGEDIRKATKWISSERLHNPGARLATLIEQASVRFDLSPKDAEFLTRFFLKKNDTGNP' A
#
# COMPACT_ATOMS: atom_id res chain seq x y z
N MET A 1 -11.43 26.79 1.94
CA MET A 1 -10.73 25.96 0.95
C MET A 1 -10.14 24.78 1.70
N THR A 2 -10.82 23.63 1.68
CA THR A 2 -10.27 22.40 2.26
C THR A 2 -9.22 21.91 1.29
N VAL A 3 -7.96 22.21 1.60
CA VAL A 3 -6.84 21.58 0.92
C VAL A 3 -6.95 20.09 1.31
N GLU A 4 -7.52 19.28 0.43
CA GLU A 4 -7.36 17.84 0.57
C GLU A 4 -5.86 17.60 0.46
N PRO A 5 -5.21 17.08 1.51
CA PRO A 5 -3.77 16.93 1.48
C PRO A 5 -3.43 15.96 0.36
N GLU A 6 -2.58 16.39 -0.58
CA GLU A 6 -2.00 15.51 -1.61
C GLU A 6 -1.57 14.19 -0.96
N GLY A 7 -2.19 13.08 -1.39
CA GLY A 7 -1.95 11.75 -0.82
C GLY A 7 -2.89 11.30 0.30
N GLU A 8 -4.16 11.73 0.32
CA GLU A 8 -5.15 11.09 1.19
C GLU A 8 -5.38 9.61 0.79
N ASP A 9 -5.45 9.33 -0.51
CA ASP A 9 -5.68 7.98 -1.04
C ASP A 9 -4.55 7.02 -0.70
N ILE A 10 -3.29 7.47 -0.80
CA ILE A 10 -2.14 6.64 -0.42
C ILE A 10 -2.12 6.32 1.08
N ARG A 11 -2.60 7.23 1.94
CA ARG A 11 -2.74 6.98 3.38
C ARG A 11 -3.86 5.97 3.66
N LYS A 12 -5.01 6.10 2.99
CA LYS A 12 -6.13 5.14 3.09
C LYS A 12 -5.68 3.75 2.62
N ALA A 13 -5.00 3.68 1.48
CA ALA A 13 -4.41 2.46 0.93
C ALA A 13 -3.42 1.80 1.90
N THR A 14 -2.50 2.57 2.47
CA THR A 14 -1.52 2.08 3.47
C THR A 14 -2.21 1.43 4.67
N LYS A 15 -3.26 2.10 5.19
CA LYS A 15 -4.03 1.62 6.33
C LYS A 15 -4.77 0.33 5.99
N TRP A 16 -5.38 0.28 4.80
CA TRP A 16 -6.07 -0.90 4.30
C TRP A 16 -5.14 -2.10 4.10
N ILE A 17 -3.97 -1.91 3.47
CA ILE A 17 -2.95 -2.96 3.29
C ILE A 17 -2.49 -3.52 4.64
N SER A 18 -2.31 -2.64 5.63
CA SER A 18 -1.89 -3.04 6.98
C SER A 18 -2.96 -3.89 7.67
N SER A 19 -4.23 -3.52 7.53
CA SER A 19 -5.35 -4.35 8.01
C SER A 19 -5.41 -5.69 7.28
N GLU A 20 -5.30 -5.70 5.95
CA GLU A 20 -5.33 -6.96 5.22
C GLU A 20 -4.18 -7.89 5.58
N ARG A 21 -2.99 -7.37 5.87
CA ARG A 21 -1.90 -8.22 6.40
C ARG A 21 -2.22 -8.82 7.77
N LEU A 22 -3.00 -8.13 8.59
CA LEU A 22 -3.41 -8.63 9.90
C LEU A 22 -4.45 -9.76 9.76
N HIS A 23 -5.39 -9.61 8.82
CA HIS A 23 -6.40 -10.62 8.53
C HIS A 23 -5.84 -11.80 7.71
N ASN A 24 -4.93 -11.52 6.79
CA ASN A 24 -4.31 -12.45 5.86
C ASN A 24 -2.77 -12.32 5.91
N PRO A 25 -2.12 -12.92 6.92
CA PRO A 25 -0.65 -12.86 7.04
C PRO A 25 0.09 -13.55 5.88
N GLY A 26 -0.57 -14.45 5.15
CA GLY A 26 -0.05 -15.10 3.95
C GLY A 26 -0.23 -14.31 2.64
N ALA A 27 -0.97 -13.19 2.67
CA ALA A 27 -1.17 -12.39 1.47
C ALA A 27 0.12 -11.66 1.07
N ARG A 28 0.44 -11.72 -0.23
CA ARG A 28 1.60 -11.01 -0.77
C ARG A 28 1.32 -9.52 -0.81
N LEU A 29 2.30 -8.72 -0.36
CA LEU A 29 2.23 -7.26 -0.39
C LEU A 29 1.94 -6.74 -1.80
N ALA A 30 2.57 -7.29 -2.84
CA ALA A 30 2.30 -6.91 -4.23
C ALA A 30 0.80 -7.02 -4.58
N THR A 31 0.16 -8.13 -4.20
CA THR A 31 -1.28 -8.34 -4.43
C THR A 31 -2.15 -7.38 -3.63
N LEU A 32 -1.76 -7.05 -2.40
CA LEU A 32 -2.47 -6.06 -1.59
C LEU A 32 -2.32 -4.65 -2.18
N ILE A 33 -1.16 -4.32 -2.73
CA ILE A 33 -0.91 -3.01 -3.33
C ILE A 33 -1.67 -2.86 -4.65
N GLU A 34 -1.71 -3.89 -5.49
CA GLU A 34 -2.55 -3.89 -6.69
C GLU A 34 -4.03 -3.69 -6.35
N GLN A 35 -4.54 -4.44 -5.36
CA GLN A 35 -5.93 -4.26 -4.89
C GLN A 35 -6.18 -2.86 -4.33
N ALA A 36 -5.23 -2.33 -3.55
CA ALA A 36 -5.34 -0.97 -3.02
C ALA A 36 -5.29 0.06 -4.17
N SER A 37 -4.48 -0.17 -5.20
CA SER A 37 -4.37 0.72 -6.36
C SER A 37 -5.69 0.84 -7.11
N VAL A 38 -6.38 -0.27 -7.34
CA VAL A 38 -7.69 -0.26 -8.00
C VAL A 38 -8.77 0.29 -7.05
N ARG A 39 -8.67 0.01 -5.75
CA ARG A 39 -9.69 0.39 -4.76
C ARG A 39 -9.68 1.88 -4.41
N PHE A 40 -8.49 2.48 -4.36
CA PHE A 40 -8.28 3.88 -3.98
C PHE A 40 -7.90 4.75 -5.18
N ASP A 41 -8.06 4.25 -6.40
CA ASP A 41 -7.71 4.95 -7.66
C ASP A 41 -6.29 5.53 -7.63
N LEU A 42 -5.34 4.73 -7.11
CA LEU A 42 -3.97 5.19 -6.96
C LEU A 42 -3.30 5.30 -8.32
N SER A 43 -2.53 6.37 -8.49
CA SER A 43 -1.67 6.51 -9.65
C SER A 43 -0.55 5.47 -9.62
N PRO A 44 0.03 5.11 -10.78
CA PRO A 44 1.17 4.20 -10.84
C PRO A 44 2.34 4.65 -9.96
N LYS A 45 2.53 5.97 -9.80
CA LYS A 45 3.50 6.56 -8.86
C LYS A 45 3.22 6.20 -7.39
N ASP A 46 1.96 6.24 -6.97
CA ASP A 46 1.56 5.92 -5.60
C ASP A 46 1.65 4.41 -5.33
N ALA A 47 1.25 3.58 -6.29
CA ALA A 47 1.42 2.13 -6.20
C ALA A 47 2.91 1.74 -6.07
N GLU A 48 3.80 2.40 -6.82
CA GLU A 48 5.24 2.19 -6.71
C GLU A 48 5.78 2.66 -5.35
N PHE A 49 5.29 3.79 -4.83
CA PHE A 49 5.63 4.26 -3.48
C PHE A 49 5.21 3.25 -2.40
N LEU A 50 3.98 2.74 -2.46
CA LEU A 50 3.48 1.72 -1.53
C LEU A 50 4.34 0.45 -1.63
N THR A 51 4.61 -0.02 -2.85
CA THR A 51 5.49 -1.16 -3.10
C THR A 51 6.83 -0.97 -2.44
N ARG A 52 7.51 0.15 -2.68
CA ARG A 52 8.83 0.41 -2.10
C ARG A 52 8.77 0.58 -0.58
N PHE A 53 7.73 1.22 -0.05
CA PHE A 53 7.52 1.42 1.37
C PHE A 53 7.32 0.08 2.11
N PHE A 54 6.50 -0.81 1.56
CA PHE A 54 6.18 -2.09 2.17
C PHE A 54 7.22 -3.19 1.88
N LEU A 55 7.81 -3.26 0.68
CA LEU A 55 8.91 -4.20 0.37
C LEU A 55 10.14 -3.89 1.23
N LYS A 56 10.52 -2.61 1.37
CA LYS A 56 11.66 -2.23 2.23
C LYS A 56 11.46 -2.64 3.68
N LYS A 57 10.22 -2.77 4.13
CA LYS A 57 9.87 -3.18 5.49
C LYS A 57 9.88 -4.71 5.67
N ASN A 58 9.88 -5.47 4.58
CA ASN A 58 9.78 -6.93 4.57
C ASN A 58 11.04 -7.62 4.01
N ASP A 59 12.04 -6.85 3.58
CA ASP A 59 13.35 -7.30 3.08
C ASP A 59 14.36 -7.55 4.23
N THR A 60 13.89 -8.12 5.34
CA THR A 60 14.77 -8.76 6.33
C THR A 60 14.83 -10.27 6.10
N GLY A 61 14.79 -10.69 4.83
CA GLY A 61 14.91 -12.09 4.47
C GLY A 61 14.99 -12.29 2.98
N ASN A 62 16.19 -12.20 2.40
CA ASN A 62 16.89 -13.35 1.81
C ASN A 62 18.03 -12.89 0.86
N PRO A 63 19.17 -13.61 0.75
CA PRO A 63 19.76 -14.65 1.60
C PRO A 63 20.90 -14.16 2.50
#